data_AF-A0AA35U5A5-F1
#
_entry.id   AF-A0AA35U5A5-F1
#
_cell.length_a   1.000
_cell.length_b   1.000
_cell.length_c   1.000
_cell.angle_alpha   90.00
_cell.angle_beta   90.00
_cell.angle_gamma   90.00
#
_symmetry.space_group_name_H-M   'P 1'
#
loop_
_entity.id
_entity.type
_entity.pdbx_description
1 polymer ?
#
loop_
_entity_poly.entity_id
_entity_poly.type
_entity_poly.pdbx_seq_one_letter_code
_entity_poly.pdbx_strand_id
1 'polypeptide(L)'
;MVYSDLEKKRLSQLLLSFQREYPINQIKYDSLWRWLDLGEKKVLLMDFQDPISDSFPRADILLLRKNPKIHMSRIINQWNPTLVIADGSNGPWDFERWEKSCTNSQVKFKTTRDGAIAISL
;
A
#
# COMPACT_ATOMS: atom_id res chain seq x y z
N MET A 1 14.24 1.19 9.98
CA MET A 1 13.59 2.51 10.16
C MET A 1 12.13 2.33 9.73
N VAL A 2 11.17 2.38 10.67
CA VAL A 2 9.74 2.12 10.39
C VAL A 2 9.06 3.47 10.14
N TYR A 3 8.50 3.67 8.95
CA TYR A 3 7.69 4.84 8.63
C TYR A 3 6.24 4.55 9.04
N SER A 4 5.76 5.19 10.10
CA SER A 4 4.44 4.97 10.69
C SER A 4 3.42 6.03 10.27
N ASP A 5 2.32 5.62 9.66
CA ASP A 5 1.21 6.48 9.20
C ASP A 5 0.17 6.73 10.32
N LEU A 6 0.62 7.18 11.49
CA LEU A 6 -0.27 7.42 12.63
C LEU A 6 -0.95 8.79 12.53
N GLU A 7 -2.00 8.89 11.71
CA GLU A 7 -3.02 9.92 11.95
C GLU A 7 -3.63 9.70 13.34
N LYS A 8 -3.70 10.77 14.15
CA LYS A 8 -4.41 10.78 15.44
C LYS A 8 -5.92 10.53 15.19
N LYS A 9 -6.32 9.27 15.12
CA LYS A 9 -7.71 8.87 14.94
C LYS A 9 -8.50 9.09 16.23
N ARG A 10 -9.51 9.95 16.16
CA ARG A 10 -10.60 10.02 17.15
C ARG A 10 -11.24 8.63 17.25
N LEU A 11 -11.33 8.08 18.47
CA LEU A 11 -11.99 6.79 18.70
C LEU A 11 -13.42 6.85 18.16
N SER A 12 -13.78 5.92 17.27
CA SER A 12 -15.15 5.80 16.79
C SER A 12 -16.06 5.37 17.94
N GLN A 13 -17.35 5.75 17.90
CA GLN A 13 -18.30 5.31 18.91
C GLN A 13 -18.41 3.79 19.01
N LEU A 14 -18.17 3.09 17.89
CA LEU A 14 -18.10 1.63 17.81
C LEU A 14 -16.93 1.05 18.63
N LEU A 15 -15.73 1.63 18.55
CA LEU A 15 -14.59 1.19 19.34
C LEU A 15 -14.83 1.41 20.83
N LEU A 16 -15.47 2.54 21.20
CA LEU A 16 -15.82 2.85 22.58
C LEU A 16 -16.89 1.90 23.15
N SER A 17 -17.91 1.54 22.36
CA SER A 17 -18.91 0.55 22.80
C SER A 17 -18.29 -0.84 22.96
N PHE A 18 -17.44 -1.24 22.02
CA PHE A 18 -16.75 -2.54 22.07
C PHE A 18 -15.83 -2.67 23.28
N GLN A 19 -15.07 -1.61 23.61
CA GLN A 19 -14.18 -1.59 24.77
C GLN A 19 -14.93 -1.58 26.13
N ARG A 20 -16.21 -1.21 26.15
CA ARG A 20 -17.06 -1.28 27.35
C ARG A 20 -17.71 -2.64 27.53
N GLU A 21 -18.11 -3.26 26.43
CA GLU A 21 -18.76 -4.58 26.43
C GLU A 21 -17.75 -5.70 26.77
N TYR A 22 -16.53 -5.57 26.26
CA TYR A 22 -15.43 -6.49 26.54
C TYR A 22 -14.39 -5.74 27.39
N PRO A 23 -13.89 -6.31 28.51
CA PRO A 23 -12.94 -5.63 29.41
C PRO A 23 -11.54 -5.51 28.78
N ILE A 24 -11.44 -4.72 27.72
CA ILE A 24 -10.22 -4.48 26.96
C ILE A 24 -9.50 -3.31 27.60
N ASN A 25 -8.48 -3.64 28.40
CA ASN A 25 -7.72 -2.66 29.17
C ASN A 25 -6.77 -1.80 28.31
N GLN A 26 -6.41 -2.26 27.10
CA GLN A 26 -5.47 -1.56 26.24
C GLN A 26 -5.78 -1.78 24.76
N ILE A 27 -5.89 -0.68 24.01
CA ILE A 27 -5.92 -0.70 22.55
C ILE A 27 -4.57 -0.17 22.07
N LYS A 28 -3.79 -1.01 21.39
CA LYS A 28 -2.53 -0.61 20.76
C LYS A 28 -2.78 -0.33 19.28
N TYR A 29 -2.45 0.89 18.86
CA TYR A 29 -2.41 1.24 17.44
C TYR A 29 -1.02 0.96 16.93
N ASP A 30 -0.91 0.09 15.93
CA ASP A 30 0.30 -0.05 15.14
C ASP A 30 0.05 0.59 13.77
N SER A 31 1.06 1.27 13.25
CA SER A 31 1.02 1.71 11.85
C SER A 31 1.25 0.49 10.98
N LEU A 32 0.48 0.36 9.90
CA LEU A 32 0.81 -0.63 8.87
C LEU A 32 2.25 -0.41 8.43
N TRP A 33 3.08 -1.47 8.52
CA TRP A 33 4.44 -1.41 8.03
C TRP A 33 4.42 -1.08 6.54
N ARG A 34 4.91 0.11 6.21
CA ARG A 34 4.92 0.59 4.83
C ARG A 34 5.86 -0.21 3.95
N TRP A 35 6.93 -0.73 4.52
CA TRP A 35 7.86 -1.62 3.83
C TRP A 35 7.95 -2.93 4.60
N LEU A 36 7.76 -4.03 3.90
CA LEU A 36 7.72 -5.37 4.43
C LEU A 36 8.77 -6.24 3.75
N ASP A 37 9.63 -6.85 4.54
CA ASP A 37 10.60 -7.83 4.07
C ASP A 37 10.01 -9.23 4.22
N LEU A 38 9.75 -9.91 3.10
CA LEU A 38 9.26 -11.28 3.06
C LEU A 38 10.36 -12.26 2.63
N GLY A 39 11.63 -11.88 2.77
CA GLY A 39 12.78 -12.66 2.34
C GLY A 39 13.13 -12.36 0.89
N GLU A 40 12.68 -13.20 -0.05
CA GLU A 40 12.99 -13.03 -1.48
C GLU A 40 12.29 -11.83 -2.11
N LYS A 41 11.19 -11.39 -1.52
CA LYS A 41 10.39 -10.26 -2.01
C LYS A 41 10.24 -9.21 -0.94
N LYS A 42 10.49 -7.97 -1.34
CA LYS A 42 10.18 -6.79 -0.54
C LYS A 42 8.93 -6.13 -1.08
N VAL A 43 8.02 -5.79 -0.18
CA VAL A 43 6.75 -5.15 -0.51
C VAL A 43 6.75 -3.73 0.03
N LEU A 44 6.40 -2.77 -0.81
CA LEU A 44 6.20 -1.38 -0.41
C LEU A 44 4.75 -0.97 -0.62
N LEU A 45 4.10 -0.54 0.46
CA LEU A 45 2.77 0.02 0.49
C LEU A 45 2.83 1.53 0.26
N MET A 46 2.07 1.99 -0.73
CA MET A 46 1.90 3.39 -1.10
C MET A 46 0.45 3.80 -0.93
N ASP A 47 0.24 4.86 -0.16
CA ASP A 47 -1.06 5.47 0.11
C ASP A 47 -1.01 6.98 -0.22
N PHE A 48 -2.17 7.64 -0.33
CA PHE A 48 -2.31 9.06 -0.66
C PHE A 48 -1.58 10.01 0.29
N GLN A 49 -1.40 9.61 1.55
CA GLN A 49 -0.94 10.51 2.61
C GLN A 49 0.56 10.82 2.59
N ASP A 50 1.34 10.20 1.70
CA ASP A 50 2.78 10.23 1.82
C ASP A 50 3.53 10.61 0.54
N PRO A 51 4.42 11.62 0.60
CA PRO A 51 5.34 11.88 -0.49
C PRO A 51 6.31 10.70 -0.64
N ILE A 52 6.42 10.18 -1.87
CA ILE A 52 7.44 9.20 -2.22
C ILE A 52 8.78 9.93 -2.31
N SER A 53 9.66 9.67 -1.35
CA SER A 53 11.04 10.14 -1.38
C SER A 53 11.97 9.12 -2.04
N ASP A 54 13.09 9.61 -2.58
CA ASP A 54 14.13 8.76 -3.14
C ASP A 54 14.85 7.91 -2.08
N SER A 55 14.62 8.19 -0.80
CA SER A 55 15.18 7.45 0.33
C SER A 55 14.37 6.21 0.72
N PHE A 56 13.23 5.93 0.06
CA PHE A 56 12.48 4.71 0.34
C PHE A 56 13.30 3.48 -0.08
N PRO A 57 13.31 2.43 0.76
CA PRO A 57 13.97 1.18 0.41
C PRO A 57 13.34 0.58 -0.85
N ARG A 58 14.20 0.04 -1.72
CA ARG A 58 13.77 -0.67 -2.94
C ARG A 58 12.82 -1.82 -2.57
N ALA A 59 11.82 -2.04 -3.41
CA ALA A 59 10.85 -3.11 -3.28
C ALA A 59 10.60 -3.82 -4.61
N ASP A 60 10.37 -5.12 -4.56
CA ASP A 60 10.05 -5.98 -5.70
C ASP A 60 8.57 -5.89 -6.07
N ILE A 61 7.72 -5.58 -5.08
CA ILE A 61 6.28 -5.49 -5.19
C ILE A 61 5.81 -4.14 -4.65
N LEU A 62 5.02 -3.42 -5.44
CA LEU A 62 4.36 -2.19 -5.01
C LEU A 62 2.88 -2.45 -4.75
N LEU A 63 2.37 -2.05 -3.59
CA LEU A 63 0.95 -2.11 -3.24
C LEU A 63 0.37 -0.70 -3.15
N LEU A 64 -0.51 -0.35 -4.08
CA LEU A 64 -1.13 0.97 -4.20
C LEU A 64 -2.51 0.99 -3.55
N ARG A 65 -2.76 1.97 -2.68
CA ARG A 65 -4.00 2.12 -1.92
C ARG A 65 -4.46 3.57 -1.87
N LYS A 66 -5.78 3.78 -1.87
CA LYS A 66 -6.43 5.09 -1.71
C LYS A 66 -5.95 6.20 -2.67
N ASN A 67 -5.62 5.86 -3.91
CA ASN A 67 -5.23 6.81 -4.96
C ASN A 67 -3.94 7.58 -4.66
N PRO A 68 -2.78 6.91 -4.49
CA PRO A 68 -1.53 7.58 -4.24
C PRO A 68 -1.13 8.43 -5.45
N LYS A 69 -0.72 9.68 -5.20
CA LYS A 69 -0.29 10.61 -6.25
C LYS A 69 1.13 10.28 -6.71
N ILE A 70 1.24 9.32 -7.62
CA ILE A 70 2.53 8.77 -8.05
C ILE A 70 2.81 8.96 -9.54
N HIS A 71 4.10 9.10 -9.86
CA HIS A 71 4.61 9.05 -11.23
C HIS A 71 5.16 7.65 -11.51
N MET A 72 4.30 6.75 -12.00
CA MET A 72 4.62 5.32 -12.13
C MET A 72 5.91 5.05 -12.91
N SER A 73 6.12 5.70 -14.06
CA SER A 73 7.35 5.53 -14.85
C SER A 73 8.61 5.92 -14.08
N ARG A 74 8.54 6.91 -13.19
CA ARG A 74 9.70 7.31 -12.38
C ARG A 74 10.03 6.21 -11.38
N ILE A 75 9.02 5.68 -10.71
CA ILE A 75 9.18 4.61 -9.72
C ILE A 75 9.72 3.34 -10.39
N ILE A 76 9.17 2.97 -11.54
CA ILE A 76 9.63 1.79 -12.29
C ILE A 76 11.10 1.95 -12.66
N ASN A 77 11.50 3.10 -13.20
CA ASN A 77 12.90 3.35 -13.57
C ASN A 77 13.85 3.33 -12.37
N GLN A 78 13.40 3.81 -11.21
CA GLN A 78 14.23 3.93 -10.02
C GLN A 78 14.40 2.61 -9.27
N TRP A 79 13.32 1.83 -9.14
CA TRP A 79 13.29 0.65 -8.27
C TRP A 79 13.14 -0.67 -9.01
N ASN A 80 12.80 -0.64 -10.29
CA ASN A 80 12.61 -1.80 -11.14
C ASN A 80 11.77 -2.91 -10.46
N PRO A 81 10.53 -2.61 -10.03
CA PRO A 81 9.66 -3.58 -9.39
C PRO A 81 9.24 -4.64 -10.41
N THR A 82 8.97 -5.85 -9.92
CA THR A 82 8.50 -6.97 -10.75
C THR A 82 6.98 -7.04 -10.83
N LEU A 83 6.29 -6.44 -9.85
CA LEU A 83 4.84 -6.49 -9.71
C LEU A 83 4.31 -5.20 -9.07
N VAL A 84 3.23 -4.67 -9.64
CA VAL A 84 2.42 -3.60 -9.07
C VAL A 84 1.02 -4.14 -8.83
N ILE A 85 0.51 -3.95 -7.62
CA ILE A 85 -0.83 -4.35 -7.19
C ILE A 85 -1.57 -3.09 -6.79
N ALA A 86 -2.71 -2.81 -7.41
CA ALA A 86 -3.62 -1.76 -6.96
C ALA A 86 -4.83 -2.38 -6.24
N ASP A 87 -5.05 -2.04 -4.98
CA ASP A 87 -6.20 -2.54 -4.24
C ASP A 87 -7.52 -1.90 -4.74
N GLY A 88 -8.64 -2.45 -4.30
CA GLY A 88 -9.98 -1.99 -4.70
C GLY A 88 -10.36 -0.59 -4.19
N SER A 89 -9.52 0.08 -3.39
CA SER A 89 -9.79 1.44 -2.90
C SER A 89 -9.36 2.54 -3.88
N ASN A 90 -8.75 2.18 -5.00
CA ASN A 90 -8.33 3.13 -6.04
C ASN A 90 -9.42 3.35 -7.10
N GLY A 91 -9.37 4.48 -7.79
CA GLY A 91 -10.32 4.91 -8.82
C GLY A 91 -10.02 4.30 -10.20
N PRO A 92 -11.04 4.19 -11.08
CA PRO A 92 -10.90 3.64 -12.43
C PRO A 92 -9.79 4.28 -13.27
N TRP A 93 -9.70 5.61 -13.25
CA TRP A 93 -8.70 6.38 -14.00
C TRP A 93 -7.27 6.09 -13.55
N ASP A 94 -7.07 5.82 -12.26
CA ASP A 94 -5.75 5.54 -11.70
C ASP A 94 -5.29 4.13 -12.09
N PHE A 95 -6.20 3.15 -12.08
CA PHE A 95 -5.91 1.81 -12.60
C PHE A 95 -5.42 1.87 -14.05
N GLU A 96 -6.17 2.51 -14.94
CA GLU A 96 -5.83 2.62 -16.36
C GLU A 96 -4.47 3.32 -16.57
N ARG A 97 -4.23 4.41 -15.83
CA ARG A 97 -2.98 5.17 -15.92
C ARG A 97 -1.77 4.36 -15.46
N TRP A 98 -1.89 3.65 -14.34
CA TRP A 98 -0.80 2.82 -13.82
C TRP A 98 -0.56 1.58 -14.66
N GLU A 99 -1.62 0.90 -15.09
CA GLU A 99 -1.54 -0.26 -15.97
C GLU A 99 -0.82 0.09 -17.27
N LYS A 100 -1.20 1.20 -17.92
CA LYS A 100 -0.52 1.69 -19.12
C LYS A 100 0.98 1.90 -18.90
N SER A 101 1.35 2.48 -17.77
CA SER A 101 2.75 2.74 -17.42
C SER A 101 3.54 1.45 -17.16
N CYS A 102 2.91 0.48 -16.48
CA CYS A 102 3.50 -0.83 -16.20
C CYS A 102 3.69 -1.64 -17.49
N THR A 103 2.67 -1.69 -18.35
CA THR A 103 2.71 -2.38 -19.65
C THR A 103 3.83 -1.85 -20.54
N ASN A 104 3.98 -0.52 -20.63
CA ASN A 104 5.05 0.10 -21.41
C ASN A 104 6.45 -0.26 -20.90
N SER A 105 6.57 -0.62 -19.62
CA SER A 105 7.85 -0.94 -18.96
C SER A 105 8.00 -2.44 -18.68
N GLN A 106 7.13 -3.28 -19.23
CA GLN A 106 7.10 -4.75 -19.02
C GLN A 106 6.99 -5.18 -17.55
N VAL A 107 6.36 -4.35 -16.70
CA VAL A 107 6.08 -4.65 -15.30
C VAL A 107 4.69 -5.28 -15.18
N LYS A 108 4.54 -6.34 -14.38
CA LYS A 108 3.23 -6.96 -14.15
C LYS A 108 2.32 -6.04 -13.35
N PHE A 109 1.09 -5.85 -13.80
CA PHE A 109 0.07 -5.10 -13.09
C PHE A 109 -1.10 -6.02 -12.71
N LYS A 110 -1.57 -5.93 -11.46
CA LYS A 110 -2.74 -6.66 -10.97
C LYS A 110 -3.64 -5.71 -10.17
N THR A 111 -4.93 -5.98 -10.15
CA THR A 111 -5.88 -5.28 -9.29
C THR A 111 -6.65 -6.26 -8.42
N THR A 112 -7.15 -5.80 -7.27
CA THR A 112 -8.10 -6.56 -6.44
C THR A 112 -9.54 -6.08 -6.61
N ARG A 113 -9.84 -5.36 -7.71
CA ARG A 113 -11.19 -4.82 -7.97
C ARG A 113 -12.21 -5.94 -8.12
N ASP A 114 -11.79 -7.04 -8.74
CA ASP A 114 -12.66 -8.17 -9.07
C ASP A 114 -12.51 -9.33 -8.06
N GLY A 115 -11.77 -9.13 -6.97
CA GLY A 115 -11.60 -10.12 -5.90
C GLY A 115 -10.19 -10.21 -5.35
N ALA A 116 -9.96 -11.25 -4.54
CA ALA A 116 -8.65 -11.53 -3.95
C ALA A 116 -7.65 -12.05 -5.00
N ILE A 117 -6.37 -11.71 -4.84
CA ILE A 117 -5.30 -12.20 -5.70
C ILE A 117 -4.31 -13.03 -4.88
N ALA A 118 -3.90 -14.18 -5.42
CA ALA A 118 -2.77 -14.92 -4.93
C ALA A 118 -1.47 -14.39 -5.58
N ILE A 119 -0.43 -14.23 -4.76
CA ILE A 119 0.93 -13.87 -5.19
C ILE A 119 1.91 -14.92 -4.70
N SER A 120 2.86 -15.28 -5.56
CA SER A 120 4.01 -16.09 -5.17
C SER A 120 5.08 -15.16 -4.61
N LEU A 121 5.52 -15.46 -3.40
CA LEU A 121 6.56 -14.74 -2.67
C LEU A 121 7.88 -15.48 -2.79
#